data_AF-A0A327LU31-F1
#
_entry.id   AF-A0A327LU31-F1
#
_cell.length_a   1.000
_cell.length_b   1.000
_cell.length_c   1.000
_cell.angle_alpha   90.00
_cell.angle_beta   90.00
_cell.angle_gamma   90.00
#
_symmetry.space_group_name_H-M   'P 1'
#
loop_
_entity.id
_entity.type
_entity.pdbx_description
1 polymer ?
#
loop_
_entity_poly.entity_id
_entity_poly.type
_entity_poly.pdbx_seq_one_letter_code
_entity_poly.pdbx_strand_id
1 'polypeptide(L)'
;MAEHLFEPHAEELRRHLERIAEDVEDEAVAPASDRIVSFDHNSAIFHEVLASVAEVDERLRESNEVPPDDKARIHVEIRTGVDLLKAPRTRPQAVKLVLLGALGWLAIEFSSSAVGIAAQHAWNLLTKLLAGF
;
A
#
# COMPACT_ATOMS: atom_id res chain seq x y z
N MET A 1 42.54 5.49 37.99
CA MET A 1 42.40 6.92 37.61
C MET A 1 41.86 7.07 36.17
N ALA A 2 40.83 6.30 35.80
CA ALA A 2 40.15 6.42 34.49
C ALA A 2 38.61 6.42 34.63
N GLU A 3 38.07 5.98 35.77
CA GLU A 3 36.61 5.90 36.02
C GLU A 3 35.94 7.29 36.03
N HIS A 4 36.57 8.32 36.59
CA HIS A 4 35.96 9.66 36.70
C HIS A 4 35.99 10.49 35.41
N LEU A 5 36.63 10.01 34.33
CA LEU A 5 36.66 10.74 33.06
C LEU A 5 35.43 10.42 32.18
N PHE A 6 34.85 9.23 32.33
CA PHE A 6 33.76 8.74 31.48
C PHE A 6 32.39 8.83 32.13
N GLU A 7 32.30 8.87 33.47
CA GLU A 7 31.05 9.04 34.22
C GLU A 7 30.22 10.29 33.81
N PRO A 8 30.79 11.51 33.72
CA PRO A 8 29.98 12.68 33.37
C PRO A 8 29.45 12.61 31.94
N HIS A 9 30.22 12.04 31.01
CA HIS A 9 29.82 11.89 29.60
C HIS A 9 28.84 10.75 29.37
N ALA A 10 28.90 9.69 30.18
CA ALA A 10 27.91 8.62 30.15
C ALA A 10 26.53 9.12 30.62
N GLU A 11 26.50 9.94 31.67
CA GLU A 11 25.26 10.54 32.17
C GLU A 11 24.71 11.61 31.20
N GLU A 12 25.58 12.38 30.55
CA GLU A 12 25.18 13.32 29.50
C GLU A 12 24.63 12.59 28.25
N LEU A 13 25.27 11.50 27.83
CA LEU A 13 24.78 10.64 26.76
C LEU A 13 23.44 10.01 27.12
N ARG A 14 23.29 9.52 28.36
CA ARG A 14 22.02 8.96 28.86
C ARG A 14 20.91 10.00 28.83
N ARG A 15 21.15 11.21 29.35
CA ARG A 15 20.18 12.31 29.29
C ARG A 15 19.84 12.74 27.87
N HIS A 16 20.82 12.69 26.96
CA HIS A 16 20.58 13.00 25.55
C HIS A 16 19.70 11.93 24.89
N LEU A 17 19.96 10.64 25.16
CA LEU A 17 19.14 9.53 24.68
C LEU A 17 17.74 9.53 25.28
N GLU A 18 17.59 9.85 26.57
CA GLU A 18 16.30 10.00 27.25
C GLU A 18 15.49 11.15 26.65
N ARG A 19 16.13 12.29 26.34
CA ARG A 19 15.46 13.42 25.69
C ARG A 19 15.01 13.08 24.26
N ILE A 20 15.83 12.36 23.50
CA ILE A 20 15.44 11.84 22.18
C ILE A 20 14.27 10.85 22.32
N ALA A 21 14.27 10.01 23.36
CA ALA A 21 13.19 9.06 23.59
C ALA A 21 11.87 9.77 23.98
N GLU A 22 11.92 10.80 24.85
CA GLU A 22 10.77 11.64 25.18
C GLU A 22 10.25 12.42 23.96
N ASP A 23 11.13 13.01 23.15
CA ASP A 23 10.75 13.69 21.89
C ASP A 23 10.11 12.71 20.87
N VAL A 24 10.52 11.43 20.89
CA VAL A 24 9.93 10.38 20.04
C VAL A 24 8.57 9.91 20.57
N GLU A 25 8.30 9.95 21.87
CA GLU A 25 7.00 9.59 22.44
C GLU A 25 5.90 10.62 22.10
N ASP A 26 6.24 11.91 22.00
CA ASP A 26 5.30 12.97 21.61
C ASP A 26 5.10 13.09 20.07
N GLU A 27 6.00 12.54 19.25
CA GLU A 27 5.94 12.60 17.77
C GLU A 27 5.85 11.23 17.04
N ALA A 28 5.55 10.12 17.71
CA ALA A 28 5.39 8.80 17.06
C ALA A 28 4.11 8.65 16.20
N VAL A 29 3.70 9.67 15.47
CA VAL A 29 2.93 9.50 14.24
C VAL A 29 3.94 9.24 13.13
N ALA A 30 4.46 8.00 13.05
CA ALA A 30 5.21 7.57 11.88
C ALA A 30 4.44 8.03 10.62
N PRO A 31 5.10 8.69 9.65
CA PRO A 31 4.41 9.21 8.47
C PRO A 31 3.58 8.07 7.89
N ALA A 32 2.34 8.35 7.47
CA ALA A 32 1.38 7.30 7.09
C ALA A 32 1.94 6.30 6.06
N SER A 33 2.97 6.71 5.30
CA SER A 33 3.76 5.88 4.37
C SER A 33 4.51 4.69 5.01
N ASP A 34 4.92 4.78 6.28
CA ASP A 34 5.74 3.75 6.95
C ASP A 34 4.93 2.80 7.84
N ARG A 35 3.61 2.97 7.92
CA ARG A 35 2.75 2.12 8.75
C ARG A 35 2.57 0.73 8.11
N ILE A 36 2.89 -0.30 8.90
CA ILE A 36 2.61 -1.70 8.56
C ILE A 36 1.32 -2.11 9.26
N VAL A 37 0.24 -2.26 8.50
CA VAL A 37 -1.11 -2.57 9.00
C VAL A 37 -1.54 -3.99 8.61
N SER A 38 -2.54 -4.51 9.30
CA SER A 38 -3.27 -5.73 8.91
C SER A 38 -4.60 -5.31 8.29
N PHE A 39 -4.95 -5.89 7.14
CA PHE A 39 -6.30 -5.76 6.59
C PHE A 39 -7.24 -6.76 7.26
N ASP A 40 -8.52 -6.40 7.39
CA ASP A 40 -9.55 -7.36 7.77
C ASP A 40 -9.96 -8.19 6.54
N HIS A 41 -9.37 -9.38 6.43
CA HIS A 41 -9.61 -10.31 5.33
C HIS A 41 -11.00 -10.95 5.34
N ASN A 42 -11.78 -10.81 6.41
CA ASN A 42 -13.15 -11.32 6.50
C ASN A 42 -14.20 -10.24 6.17
N SER A 43 -13.77 -8.99 5.99
CA SER A 43 -14.69 -7.89 5.69
C SER A 43 -15.29 -8.06 4.29
N ALA A 44 -16.58 -7.72 4.15
CA ALA A 44 -17.26 -7.77 2.85
C ALA A 44 -16.55 -6.91 1.79
N ILE A 45 -16.10 -5.71 2.19
CA ILE A 45 -15.37 -4.79 1.30
C ILE A 45 -14.06 -5.39 0.79
N PHE A 46 -13.34 -6.16 1.60
CA PHE A 46 -12.12 -6.83 1.17
C PHE A 46 -12.40 -7.88 0.09
N HIS A 47 -13.44 -8.68 0.28
CA HIS A 47 -13.87 -9.66 -0.72
C HIS A 47 -14.38 -9.01 -2.01
N GLU A 48 -15.13 -7.91 -1.92
CA GLU A 48 -15.58 -7.12 -3.08
C GLU A 48 -14.40 -6.53 -3.87
N VAL A 49 -13.39 -6.01 -3.18
CA VAL A 49 -12.14 -5.55 -3.81
C VAL A 49 -11.46 -6.69 -4.55
N LEU A 50 -11.28 -7.86 -3.93
CA LEU A 50 -10.65 -9.00 -4.59
C LEU A 50 -11.43 -9.50 -5.81
N ALA A 51 -12.76 -9.55 -5.72
CA ALA A 51 -13.61 -9.96 -6.82
C ALA A 51 -13.55 -8.97 -7.99
N SER A 52 -13.64 -7.67 -7.71
CA SER A 52 -13.56 -6.63 -8.74
C SER A 52 -12.19 -6.57 -9.40
N VAL A 53 -11.10 -6.76 -8.65
CA VAL A 53 -9.75 -6.82 -9.22
C VAL A 53 -9.56 -8.07 -10.10
N ALA A 54 -10.12 -9.21 -9.70
CA ALA A 54 -10.11 -10.43 -10.52
C ALA A 54 -10.90 -10.25 -11.82
N GLU A 55 -12.02 -9.53 -11.79
CA GLU A 55 -12.79 -9.18 -12.98
C GLU A 55 -11.98 -8.28 -13.94
N VAL A 56 -11.22 -7.31 -13.41
CA VAL A 56 -10.31 -6.48 -14.22
C VAL A 56 -9.25 -7.34 -14.89
N ASP A 57 -8.64 -8.26 -14.14
CA ASP A 57 -7.59 -9.15 -14.67
C ASP A 57 -8.12 -10.02 -15.82
N GLU A 58 -9.33 -10.54 -15.69
CA GLU A 58 -9.95 -11.35 -16.74
C GLU A 58 -10.29 -10.52 -17.98
N ARG A 59 -10.93 -9.36 -17.81
CA ARG A 59 -11.22 -8.45 -18.93
C ARG A 59 -9.95 -7.95 -19.61
N LEU A 60 -8.89 -7.72 -18.84
CA LEU A 60 -7.59 -7.36 -19.38
C LEU A 60 -7.06 -8.49 -20.28
N ARG A 61 -7.14 -9.76 -19.85
CA ARG A 61 -6.77 -10.94 -20.66
C ARG A 61 -7.58 -11.08 -21.94
N GLU A 62 -8.85 -10.73 -21.93
CA GLU A 62 -9.73 -10.82 -23.10
C GLU A 62 -9.61 -9.60 -24.02
N SER A 63 -9.15 -8.46 -23.51
CA SER A 63 -9.06 -7.23 -24.29
C SER A 63 -7.99 -7.28 -25.37
N ASN A 64 -8.37 -6.89 -26.59
CA ASN A 64 -7.46 -6.64 -27.72
C ASN A 64 -7.11 -5.16 -27.87
N GLU A 65 -7.68 -4.29 -27.04
CA GLU A 65 -7.47 -2.83 -27.10
C GLU A 65 -6.20 -2.42 -26.37
N VAL A 66 -5.76 -3.21 -25.38
CA VAL A 66 -4.55 -2.94 -24.59
C VAL A 66 -3.33 -3.54 -25.30
N PRO A 67 -2.25 -2.76 -25.54
CA PRO A 67 -1.02 -3.28 -26.11
C PRO A 67 -0.47 -4.48 -25.33
N PRO A 68 0.10 -5.51 -25.99
CA PRO A 68 0.59 -6.71 -25.31
C PRO A 68 1.60 -6.45 -24.18
N ASP A 69 2.50 -5.48 -24.37
CA ASP A 69 3.51 -5.13 -23.37
C ASP A 69 2.89 -4.47 -22.13
N ASP A 70 1.94 -3.56 -22.33
CA ASP A 70 1.19 -2.94 -21.23
C ASP A 70 0.33 -3.96 -20.50
N LYS A 71 -0.32 -4.84 -21.24
CA LYS A 71 -1.12 -5.94 -20.69
C LYS A 71 -0.29 -6.85 -19.79
N ALA A 72 0.92 -7.22 -20.22
CA ALA A 72 1.85 -8.01 -19.42
C ALA A 72 2.30 -7.27 -18.15
N ARG A 73 2.69 -6.00 -18.27
CA ARG A 73 3.08 -5.15 -17.14
C ARG A 73 1.95 -5.05 -16.11
N ILE A 74 0.75 -4.68 -16.57
CA ILE A 74 -0.41 -4.44 -15.69
C ILE A 74 -0.88 -5.75 -15.04
N HIS A 75 -0.83 -6.87 -15.75
CA HIS A 75 -1.12 -8.18 -15.17
C HIS A 75 -0.21 -8.48 -13.96
N VAL A 76 1.08 -8.18 -14.08
CA VAL A 76 2.04 -8.34 -12.97
C VAL A 76 1.76 -7.36 -11.83
N GLU A 77 1.46 -6.10 -12.15
CA GLU A 77 1.10 -5.08 -11.16
C GLU A 77 -0.17 -5.49 -10.38
N ILE A 78 -1.24 -5.91 -11.07
CA ILE A 78 -2.47 -6.39 -10.45
C ILE A 78 -2.20 -7.58 -9.54
N ARG A 79 -1.49 -8.60 -10.02
CA ARG A 79 -1.16 -9.79 -9.22
C ARG A 79 -0.35 -9.42 -7.98
N THR A 80 0.68 -8.60 -8.13
CA THR A 80 1.53 -8.14 -7.02
C THR A 80 0.71 -7.36 -6.01
N GLY A 81 -0.19 -6.49 -6.47
CA GLY A 81 -1.10 -5.73 -5.62
C GLY A 81 -2.05 -6.63 -4.82
N VAL A 82 -2.60 -7.68 -5.43
CA VAL A 82 -3.44 -8.68 -4.76
C VAL A 82 -2.65 -9.47 -3.72
N ASP A 83 -1.42 -9.87 -4.04
CA ASP A 83 -0.55 -10.59 -3.11
C ASP A 83 -0.21 -9.70 -1.89
N LEU A 84 0.03 -8.40 -2.11
CA LEU A 84 0.21 -7.42 -1.03
C LEU A 84 -1.03 -7.26 -0.16
N LEU A 85 -2.24 -7.24 -0.73
CA LEU A 85 -3.50 -7.15 0.02
C LEU A 85 -3.76 -8.38 0.88
N LYS A 86 -3.43 -9.57 0.36
CA LYS A 86 -3.61 -10.85 1.06
C LYS A 86 -2.53 -11.13 2.11
N ALA A 87 -1.42 -10.39 2.09
CA ALA A 87 -0.39 -10.54 3.09
C ALA A 87 -0.96 -10.27 4.51
N PRO A 88 -0.54 -11.01 5.55
CA PRO A 88 -1.01 -10.78 6.92
C PRO A 88 -0.75 -9.36 7.42
N ARG A 89 0.34 -8.77 6.96
CA ARG A 89 0.73 -7.39 7.27
C ARG A 89 1.37 -6.78 6.04
N THR A 90 1.00 -5.55 5.72
CA THR A 90 1.50 -4.85 4.53
C THR A 90 1.52 -3.35 4.75
N ARG A 91 2.22 -2.64 3.87
CA ARG A 91 2.23 -1.18 3.84
C ARG A 91 1.12 -0.71 2.89
N PRO A 92 0.10 0.04 3.36
CA PRO A 92 -0.98 0.52 2.48
C PRO A 92 -0.45 1.33 1.29
N GLN A 93 0.66 2.05 1.47
CA GLN A 93 1.27 2.83 0.41
C GLN A 93 1.81 1.96 -0.75
N ALA A 94 2.33 0.76 -0.46
CA ALA A 94 2.78 -0.16 -1.50
C ALA A 94 1.58 -0.67 -2.33
N VAL A 95 0.45 -0.97 -1.67
CA VAL A 95 -0.80 -1.33 -2.34
C VAL A 95 -1.30 -0.17 -3.21
N LYS A 96 -1.27 1.08 -2.71
CA LYS A 96 -1.64 2.28 -3.48
C LYS A 96 -0.77 2.40 -4.73
N LEU A 97 0.54 2.32 -4.59
CA LEU A 97 1.47 2.55 -5.71
C LEU A 97 1.31 1.49 -6.81
N VAL A 98 1.18 0.22 -6.43
CA VAL A 98 1.11 -0.89 -7.38
C VAL A 98 -0.30 -1.05 -7.94
N LEU A 99 -1.29 -1.27 -7.07
CA LEU A 99 -2.62 -1.67 -7.51
C LEU A 99 -3.48 -0.46 -7.92
N LEU A 100 -3.47 0.60 -7.12
CA LEU A 100 -4.27 1.79 -7.39
C LEU A 100 -3.72 2.56 -8.61
N GLY A 101 -2.40 2.54 -8.81
CA GLY A 101 -1.73 3.06 -10.01
C GLY A 101 -2.14 2.32 -11.28
N ALA A 102 -2.05 0.98 -11.28
CA ALA A 102 -2.44 0.14 -12.42
C ALA A 102 -3.92 0.30 -12.79
N LEU A 103 -4.81 0.22 -11.79
CA LEU A 103 -6.24 0.40 -11.99
C LEU A 103 -6.59 1.81 -12.46
N GLY A 104 -5.94 2.83 -11.91
CA GLY A 104 -6.17 4.23 -12.28
C GLY A 104 -5.76 4.51 -13.72
N TRP A 105 -4.61 3.97 -14.15
CA TRP A 105 -4.18 4.08 -15.54
C TRP A 105 -5.15 3.42 -16.51
N LEU A 106 -5.59 2.18 -16.22
CA LEU A 106 -6.60 1.48 -17.03
C LEU A 106 -7.92 2.25 -17.10
N ALA A 107 -8.37 2.80 -15.98
CA ALA A 107 -9.61 3.55 -15.90
C ALA A 107 -9.59 4.84 -16.73
N ILE A 108 -8.45 5.53 -16.80
CA ILE A 108 -8.29 6.78 -17.56
C ILE A 108 -8.09 6.48 -19.04
N GLU A 109 -7.09 5.67 -19.37
CA GLU A 109 -6.67 5.43 -20.76
C GLU A 109 -7.75 4.67 -21.55
N PHE A 110 -8.45 3.74 -20.90
CA PHE A 110 -9.47 2.90 -21.53
C PHE A 110 -10.87 3.16 -20.98
N SER A 111 -11.17 4.40 -20.58
CA SER A 111 -12.42 4.81 -19.90
C SER A 111 -13.72 4.39 -20.60
N SER A 112 -13.72 4.25 -21.92
CA SER A 112 -14.88 3.82 -22.72
C SER A 112 -14.97 2.31 -22.94
N SER A 113 -13.95 1.54 -22.55
CA SER A 113 -13.87 0.09 -22.74
C SER A 113 -14.45 -0.68 -21.55
N ALA A 114 -14.73 -1.97 -21.75
CA ALA A 114 -15.13 -2.86 -20.66
C ALA A 114 -14.06 -2.99 -19.56
N VAL A 115 -12.76 -2.95 -19.92
CA VAL A 115 -11.65 -3.05 -18.96
C VAL A 115 -11.54 -1.77 -18.12
N GLY A 116 -11.68 -0.59 -18.73
CA GLY A 116 -11.62 0.68 -18.02
C GLY A 116 -12.79 0.88 -17.05
N ILE A 117 -14.00 0.47 -17.44
CA ILE A 117 -15.18 0.51 -16.56
C ILE A 117 -14.98 -0.40 -15.34
N ALA A 118 -14.49 -1.63 -15.54
CA ALA A 118 -14.17 -2.53 -14.43
C ALA A 118 -13.05 -1.96 -13.55
N ALA A 119 -12.01 -1.38 -14.16
CA ALA A 119 -10.88 -0.80 -13.44
C ALA A 119 -11.32 0.38 -12.58
N GLN A 120 -12.20 1.25 -13.09
CA GLN A 120 -12.74 2.37 -12.33
C GLN A 120 -13.57 1.90 -11.13
N HIS A 121 -14.37 0.84 -11.30
CA HIS A 121 -15.12 0.24 -10.21
C HIS A 121 -14.21 -0.34 -9.12
N ALA A 122 -13.22 -1.15 -9.52
CA ALA A 122 -12.23 -1.72 -8.61
C ALA A 122 -11.40 -0.63 -7.89
N TRP A 123 -11.03 0.44 -8.60
CA TRP A 123 -10.31 1.59 -8.06
C TRP A 123 -11.11 2.30 -6.96
N ASN A 124 -12.42 2.50 -7.19
CA ASN A 124 -13.31 3.12 -6.21
C ASN A 124 -13.44 2.26 -4.93
N LEU A 125 -13.60 0.95 -5.07
CA LEU A 125 -13.67 0.03 -3.94
C LEU A 125 -12.35 -0.02 -3.17
N LEU A 126 -11.23 -0.10 -3.87
CA LEU A 126 -9.90 -0.13 -3.26
C LEU A 126 -9.61 1.18 -2.51
N THR A 127 -9.99 2.33 -3.08
CA THR A 127 -9.85 3.63 -2.40
C THR A 127 -10.67 3.67 -1.11
N LYS A 128 -11.89 3.12 -1.11
CA LYS A 128 -12.71 3.02 0.11
C LYS A 128 -12.06 2.12 1.16
N LEU A 129 -11.53 0.96 0.77
CA LEU A 129 -10.82 0.06 1.68
C LEU A 129 -9.60 0.76 2.31
N LEU A 130 -8.85 1.52 1.50
CA LEU A 130 -7.62 2.19 1.93
C LEU A 130 -7.85 3.51 2.67
N ALA A 131 -9.04 4.10 2.58
CA ALA A 131 -9.40 5.30 3.35
C ALA A 131 -9.54 5.01 4.86
N GLY A 132 -9.67 3.73 5.26
CA GLY A 132 -9.72 3.30 6.65
C GLY A 132 -8.36 3.23 7.36
N PHE A 133 -7.25 3.55 6.67
CA PHE A 133 -5.86 3.41 7.16
C PHE A 133 -5.01 4.65 6.85
#